data_AF-A0A0B7BNF7-F1
#
_entry.id   AF-A0A0B7BNF7-F1
#
_cell.length_a   1.000
_cell.length_b   1.000
_cell.length_c   1.000
_cell.angle_alpha   90.00
_cell.angle_beta   90.00
_cell.angle_gamma   90.00
#
_symmetry.space_group_name_H-M   'P 1'
#
loop_
_entity.id
_entity.type
_entity.pdbx_description
1 polymer ?
#
loop_
_entity_poly.entity_id
_entity_poly.type
_entity_poly.pdbx_seq_one_letter_code
_entity_poly.pdbx_strand_id
1 'polypeptide(L)'
;SIFSFGLIKFSTSFGGAIAKIKDKDIYQKMCRKYLEYPVQPNRAYLKKICKYILMYSFLQGWPLKHAVLKARELGIDLKETFISLARGFPDNLIQNIRYQPSSALLAVMAKVQSSFDAVDFDLQRIKCDYFLTKLPRGLRVVGTKVQINNHWLFPVVVDNPDVFVSCLETLGMDGYRGSTQLTIIEPDDPDQDLGPNLATGQSLSFEDRYPYEAKYLTDHVVYLPVNKLVPFHIIDHMSTICKVVLLNMSPTSQIQDVSECKYIMKSKL
;
A
#
# COMPACT_ATOMS: atom_id res chain seq x y z
N SER A 1 -18.80 -7.60 -8.45
CA SER A 1 -17.67 -6.69 -8.17
C SER A 1 -17.89 -5.99 -6.85
N ILE A 2 -16.82 -5.75 -6.08
CA ILE A 2 -16.88 -5.05 -4.79
C ILE A 2 -15.87 -3.90 -4.83
N PHE A 3 -16.33 -2.70 -4.49
CA PHE A 3 -15.53 -1.47 -4.50
C PHE A 3 -15.50 -0.89 -3.09
N SER A 4 -14.32 -0.57 -2.58
CA SER A 4 -14.16 0.04 -1.25
C SER A 4 -13.65 1.47 -1.37
N PHE A 5 -14.09 2.33 -0.45
CA PHE A 5 -13.78 3.76 -0.44
C PHE A 5 -13.07 4.17 0.86
N GLY A 6 -12.17 3.29 1.33
CA GLY A 6 -11.36 3.49 2.54
C GLY A 6 -10.25 4.53 2.38
N LEU A 7 -9.56 4.83 3.49
CA LEU A 7 -8.64 5.96 3.64
C LEU A 7 -7.59 6.09 2.53
N ILE A 8 -7.00 4.97 2.10
CA ILE A 8 -5.87 4.93 1.15
C ILE A 8 -6.28 4.93 -0.33
N LYS A 9 -7.57 5.10 -0.65
CA LYS A 9 -8.08 5.11 -2.03
C LYS A 9 -8.03 6.53 -2.60
N PHE A 10 -7.81 6.66 -3.92
CA PHE A 10 -7.76 7.95 -4.60
C PHE A 10 -9.03 8.78 -4.39
N SER A 11 -10.19 8.20 -4.67
CA SER A 11 -11.51 8.81 -4.44
C SER A 11 -12.09 8.32 -3.12
N THR A 12 -11.37 8.56 -2.01
CA THR A 12 -11.78 8.12 -0.68
C THR A 12 -13.03 8.84 -0.19
N SER A 13 -13.93 8.11 0.45
CA SER A 13 -15.01 8.66 1.27
C SER A 13 -14.74 8.41 2.76
N PHE A 14 -13.47 8.16 3.10
CA PHE A 14 -13.01 7.78 4.43
C PHE A 14 -13.74 6.55 5.01
N GLY A 15 -14.30 5.69 4.14
CA GLY A 15 -15.11 4.54 4.51
C GLY A 15 -16.16 4.19 3.45
N GLY A 16 -16.87 3.08 3.69
CA GLY A 16 -17.93 2.61 2.81
C GLY A 16 -17.45 1.71 1.67
N ALA A 17 -18.40 1.01 1.07
CA ALA A 17 -18.20 0.12 -0.06
C ALA A 17 -19.48 0.01 -0.90
N ILE A 18 -19.33 -0.33 -2.18
CA ILE A 18 -20.43 -0.66 -3.09
C ILE A 18 -20.18 -2.06 -3.62
N ALA A 19 -21.19 -2.94 -3.49
CA ALA A 19 -21.16 -4.28 -4.06
C ALA A 19 -22.16 -4.38 -5.22
N LYS A 20 -21.67 -4.75 -6.40
CA LYS A 20 -22.48 -5.08 -7.58
C LYS A 20 -22.57 -6.59 -7.71
N ILE A 21 -23.77 -7.13 -7.48
CA ILE A 21 -24.06 -8.56 -7.51
C ILE A 21 -24.83 -8.87 -8.79
N LYS A 22 -24.33 -9.82 -9.59
CA LYS A 22 -24.93 -10.19 -10.88
C LYS A 22 -26.14 -11.11 -10.69
N ASP A 23 -26.01 -12.07 -9.78
CA ASP A 23 -27.04 -13.05 -9.46
C ASP A 23 -28.13 -12.42 -8.58
N LYS A 24 -29.39 -12.51 -9.02
CA LYS A 24 -30.52 -11.87 -8.35
C LYS A 24 -30.85 -12.54 -7.01
N ASP A 25 -30.69 -13.85 -6.90
CA ASP A 25 -31.01 -14.60 -5.69
C ASP A 25 -29.97 -14.35 -4.61
N ILE A 26 -28.68 -14.33 -4.98
CA ILE A 26 -27.59 -13.93 -4.09
C ILE A 26 -27.77 -12.48 -3.64
N TYR A 27 -28.10 -11.57 -4.57
CA TYR A 27 -28.36 -10.18 -4.23
C TYR A 27 -29.47 -10.04 -3.18
N GLN A 28 -30.60 -10.71 -3.37
CA GLN A 28 -31.71 -10.66 -2.42
C GLN A 28 -31.32 -11.25 -1.06
N LYS A 29 -30.59 -12.37 -1.03
CA LYS A 29 -30.09 -12.96 0.23
C LYS A 29 -29.16 -11.99 0.97
N MET A 30 -28.23 -11.36 0.24
CA MET A 30 -27.32 -10.35 0.80
C MET A 30 -28.09 -9.14 1.33
N CYS A 31 -29.08 -8.62 0.59
CA CYS A 31 -29.91 -7.50 1.03
C CYS A 31 -30.71 -7.82 2.28
N ARG A 32 -31.38 -8.99 2.35
CA ARG A 32 -32.11 -9.40 3.56
C ARG A 32 -31.19 -9.42 4.77
N LYS A 33 -30.01 -10.04 4.64
CA LYS A 33 -29.05 -10.11 5.75
C LYS A 33 -28.51 -8.74 6.16
N TYR A 34 -28.25 -7.88 5.19
CA TYR A 34 -27.73 -6.54 5.40
C TYR A 34 -28.74 -5.62 6.11
N LEU A 35 -30.04 -5.75 5.80
CA LEU A 35 -31.11 -4.98 6.46
C LEU A 35 -31.30 -5.36 7.93
N GLU A 36 -30.85 -6.53 8.37
CA GLU A 36 -30.82 -6.92 9.79
C GLU A 36 -29.76 -6.15 10.59
N TYR A 37 -28.77 -5.55 9.94
CA TYR A 37 -27.70 -4.84 10.64
C TYR A 37 -28.14 -3.46 11.12
N PRO A 38 -27.69 -3.03 12.32
CA PRO A 38 -27.96 -1.68 12.79
C PRO A 38 -27.32 -0.62 11.89
N VAL A 39 -27.98 0.52 11.75
CA VAL A 39 -27.41 1.70 11.07
C VAL A 39 -26.37 2.35 11.97
N GLN A 40 -25.18 2.61 11.43
CA GLN A 40 -24.13 3.34 12.15
C GLN A 40 -24.60 4.78 12.44
N PRO A 41 -24.44 5.29 13.68
CA PRO A 41 -24.80 6.67 13.98
C PRO A 41 -23.81 7.65 13.33
N ASN A 42 -24.28 8.81 12.89
CA ASN A 42 -23.46 9.85 12.24
C ASN A 42 -22.23 10.26 13.08
N ARG A 43 -22.35 10.26 14.41
CA ARG A 43 -21.22 10.56 15.33
C ARG A 43 -20.04 9.61 15.18
N ALA A 44 -20.27 8.34 14.84
CA ALA A 44 -19.19 7.37 14.65
C ALA A 44 -18.38 7.71 13.40
N TYR A 45 -19.06 8.10 12.32
CA TYR A 45 -18.40 8.60 11.12
C TYR A 45 -17.69 9.93 11.38
N LEU A 46 -18.32 10.88 12.07
CA LEU A 46 -17.67 12.14 12.44
C LEU A 46 -16.39 11.93 13.27
N LYS A 47 -16.43 11.04 14.27
CA LYS A 47 -15.25 10.67 15.07
C LYS A 47 -14.10 10.17 14.18
N LYS A 48 -14.44 9.35 13.18
CA LYS A 48 -13.47 8.84 12.19
C LYS A 48 -12.87 9.97 11.36
N ILE A 49 -13.68 10.90 10.88
CA ILE A 49 -13.22 12.08 10.13
C ILE A 49 -12.30 12.96 11.00
N CYS A 50 -12.70 13.29 12.22
CA CYS A 50 -11.87 14.09 13.14
C CYS A 50 -10.52 13.44 13.40
N LYS A 51 -10.50 12.11 13.62
CA LYS A 51 -9.25 11.34 13.76
C LYS A 51 -8.31 11.55 12.56
N TYR A 52 -8.84 11.46 11.34
CA TYR A 52 -8.02 11.62 10.14
C TYR A 52 -7.60 13.07 9.88
N ILE A 53 -8.44 14.05 10.21
CA ILE A 53 -8.05 15.47 10.15
C ILE A 53 -6.87 15.73 11.08
N LEU A 54 -6.93 15.27 12.33
CA LEU A 54 -5.82 15.42 13.28
C LEU A 54 -4.53 14.77 12.76
N MET A 55 -4.66 13.55 12.23
CA MET A 55 -3.54 12.79 11.68
C MET A 55 -2.93 13.50 10.47
N TYR A 56 -3.75 13.98 9.53
CA TYR A 56 -3.30 14.70 8.35
C TYR A 56 -2.68 16.06 8.68
N SER A 57 -3.30 16.83 9.58
CA SER A 57 -2.76 18.11 10.05
C SER A 57 -1.40 17.95 10.72
N PHE A 58 -1.18 16.88 11.47
CA PHE A 58 0.14 16.58 12.03
C PHE A 58 1.15 16.27 10.92
N LEU A 59 0.78 15.48 9.91
CA LEU A 59 1.66 15.12 8.80
C LEU A 59 2.03 16.31 7.89
N GLN A 60 1.14 17.31 7.77
CA GLN A 60 1.38 18.50 6.95
C GLN A 60 1.98 19.68 7.74
N GLY A 61 2.07 19.57 9.07
CA GLY A 61 2.45 20.66 9.95
C GLY A 61 3.96 20.80 10.16
N TRP A 62 4.38 22.03 10.50
CA TRP A 62 5.74 22.38 10.92
C TRP A 62 6.34 21.50 12.04
N PRO A 63 5.60 20.97 13.04
CA PRO A 63 6.24 20.17 14.07
C PRO A 63 6.67 18.77 13.59
N LEU A 64 6.23 18.28 12.42
CA LEU A 64 6.53 16.91 11.99
C LEU A 64 8.04 16.65 11.94
N LYS A 65 8.82 17.54 11.31
CA LYS A 65 10.28 17.39 11.21
C LYS A 65 10.92 17.26 12.60
N HIS A 66 10.52 18.09 13.54
CA HIS A 66 11.03 18.08 14.91
C HIS A 66 10.55 16.86 15.70
N ALA A 67 9.30 16.45 15.49
CA ALA A 67 8.72 15.26 16.11
C ALA A 67 9.40 13.98 15.61
N VAL A 68 9.72 13.90 14.32
CA VAL A 68 10.47 12.77 13.73
C VAL A 68 11.87 12.68 14.32
N LEU A 69 12.58 13.81 14.43
CA LEU A 69 13.91 13.84 15.04
C LEU A 69 13.87 13.40 16.51
N LYS A 70 12.97 13.96 17.32
CA LYS A 70 12.81 13.59 18.73
C LYS A 70 12.33 12.15 18.93
N ALA A 71 11.44 11.66 18.08
CA ALA A 71 10.98 10.28 18.17
C ALA A 71 12.10 9.28 17.86
N ARG A 72 12.98 9.61 16.90
CA ARG A 72 14.21 8.82 16.65
C ARG A 72 15.13 8.81 17.86
N GLU A 73 15.32 9.94 18.53
CA GLU A 73 16.10 10.02 19.79
C GLU A 73 15.50 9.16 20.91
N LEU A 74 14.16 9.06 20.97
CA LEU A 74 13.44 8.28 21.97
C LEU A 74 13.20 6.81 21.58
N GLY A 75 13.71 6.36 20.42
CA GLY A 75 13.48 5.00 19.91
C GLY A 75 12.01 4.71 19.55
N ILE A 76 11.19 5.74 19.34
CA ILE A 76 9.77 5.61 18.99
C ILE A 76 9.64 5.45 17.47
N ASP A 77 9.05 4.34 17.03
CA ASP A 77 8.65 4.15 15.65
C ASP A 77 7.35 4.90 15.34
N LEU A 78 7.49 6.16 14.89
CA LEU A 78 6.35 6.97 14.45
C LEU A 78 5.62 6.33 13.28
N LYS A 79 6.32 5.62 12.37
CA LYS A 79 5.71 5.01 11.19
C LYS A 79 4.72 3.92 11.61
N GLU A 80 5.13 3.03 12.51
CA GLU A 80 4.23 2.01 13.05
C GLU A 80 3.11 2.61 13.92
N THR A 81 3.39 3.69 14.64
CA THR A 81 2.37 4.46 15.38
C THR A 81 1.30 5.03 14.42
N PHE A 82 1.70 5.61 13.28
CA PHE A 82 0.76 6.10 12.26
C PHE A 82 -0.02 4.96 11.61
N ILE A 83 0.64 3.85 11.30
CA ILE A 83 0.00 2.69 10.68
C ILE A 83 -1.05 2.10 11.62
N SER A 84 -0.71 1.86 12.89
CA SER A 84 -1.64 1.37 13.89
C SER A 84 -2.83 2.32 14.11
N LEU A 85 -2.59 3.64 14.14
CA LEU A 85 -3.65 4.65 14.17
C LEU A 85 -4.49 4.65 12.89
N ALA A 86 -3.92 4.41 11.72
CA ALA A 86 -4.68 4.38 10.47
C ALA A 86 -5.61 3.15 10.37
N ARG A 87 -5.31 2.04 11.07
CA ARG A 87 -6.13 0.82 11.07
C ARG A 87 -7.56 1.11 11.58
N GLY A 88 -8.53 0.55 10.87
CA GLY A 88 -9.95 0.82 11.10
C GLY A 88 -10.59 -0.02 12.21
N PHE A 89 -10.13 -1.27 12.39
CA PHE A 89 -10.75 -2.25 13.28
C PHE A 89 -9.66 -3.09 13.98
N PRO A 90 -9.07 -2.60 15.08
CA PRO A 90 -8.01 -3.33 15.77
C PRO A 90 -8.54 -4.61 16.46
N ASP A 91 -9.75 -4.55 17.02
CA ASP A 91 -10.38 -5.67 17.74
C ASP A 91 -11.79 -5.94 17.21
N ASN A 92 -12.33 -7.14 17.47
CA ASN A 92 -13.72 -7.52 17.21
C ASN A 92 -14.21 -7.19 15.78
N LEU A 93 -13.38 -7.47 14.77
CA LEU A 93 -13.61 -7.15 13.37
C LEU A 93 -15.04 -7.49 12.91
N ILE A 94 -15.49 -8.72 13.16
CA ILE A 94 -16.80 -9.21 12.71
C ILE A 94 -17.95 -8.39 13.29
N GLN A 95 -17.87 -7.99 14.56
CA GLN A 95 -18.90 -7.16 15.18
C GLN A 95 -18.87 -5.75 14.60
N ASN A 96 -17.67 -5.19 14.41
CA ASN A 96 -17.48 -3.82 13.97
C ASN A 96 -17.81 -3.56 12.49
N ILE A 97 -17.82 -4.60 11.64
CA ILE A 97 -18.21 -4.48 10.22
C ILE A 97 -19.71 -4.73 9.97
N ARG A 98 -20.45 -5.25 10.96
CA ARG A 98 -21.89 -5.57 10.84
C ARG A 98 -22.78 -4.36 11.09
N TYR A 99 -22.57 -3.30 10.31
CA TYR A 99 -23.37 -2.07 10.36
C TYR A 99 -23.73 -1.62 8.95
N GLN A 100 -24.92 -1.02 8.81
CA GLN A 100 -25.25 -0.21 7.65
C GLN A 100 -24.54 1.16 7.77
N PRO A 101 -24.16 1.82 6.67
CA PRO A 101 -23.49 3.11 6.69
C PRO A 101 -24.44 4.19 7.21
N SER A 102 -23.87 5.18 7.86
CA SER A 102 -24.61 6.36 8.31
C SER A 102 -25.06 7.22 7.13
N SER A 103 -26.11 8.04 7.32
CA SER A 103 -26.56 8.96 6.27
C SER A 103 -25.49 9.98 5.89
N ALA A 104 -24.66 10.41 6.86
CA ALA A 104 -23.52 11.27 6.60
C ALA A 104 -22.47 10.60 5.71
N LEU A 105 -22.16 9.32 5.94
CA LEU A 105 -21.24 8.56 5.08
C LEU A 105 -21.81 8.41 3.66
N LEU A 106 -23.10 8.05 3.54
CA LEU A 106 -23.76 7.93 2.25
C LEU A 106 -23.76 9.25 1.46
N ALA A 107 -24.00 10.38 2.13
CA ALA A 107 -23.95 11.71 1.50
C ALA A 107 -22.54 12.04 0.97
N VAL A 108 -21.48 11.74 1.73
CA VAL A 108 -20.10 11.93 1.28
C VAL A 108 -19.77 11.00 0.11
N MET A 109 -20.16 9.73 0.18
CA MET A 109 -19.97 8.78 -0.91
C MET A 109 -20.63 9.27 -2.20
N ALA A 110 -21.91 9.69 -2.13
CA ALA A 110 -22.64 10.21 -3.27
C ALA A 110 -21.96 11.45 -3.87
N LYS A 111 -21.50 12.39 -3.03
CA LYS A 111 -20.77 13.58 -3.47
C LYS A 111 -19.45 13.22 -4.18
N VAL A 112 -18.62 12.38 -3.57
CA VAL A 112 -17.31 12.00 -4.12
C VAL A 112 -17.48 11.28 -5.46
N GLN A 113 -18.52 10.44 -5.59
CA GLN A 113 -18.79 9.68 -6.80
C GLN A 113 -19.38 10.55 -7.92
N SER A 114 -20.22 11.54 -7.59
CA SER A 114 -20.76 12.47 -8.58
C SER A 114 -19.75 13.54 -9.02
N SER A 115 -18.74 13.82 -8.21
CA SER A 115 -17.68 14.79 -8.51
C SER A 115 -16.37 14.13 -8.97
N PHE A 116 -16.44 12.96 -9.62
CA PHE A 116 -15.24 12.29 -10.14
C PHE A 116 -14.58 13.13 -11.24
N ASP A 117 -13.29 13.40 -11.07
CA ASP A 117 -12.45 14.10 -12.05
C ASP A 117 -11.46 13.11 -12.66
N ALA A 118 -11.67 12.79 -13.94
CA ALA A 118 -10.82 11.88 -14.68
C ALA A 118 -9.41 12.44 -14.90
N VAL A 119 -9.27 13.76 -15.08
CA VAL A 119 -7.98 14.42 -15.31
C VAL A 119 -7.13 14.33 -14.05
N ASP A 120 -7.70 14.71 -12.90
CA ASP A 120 -7.02 14.58 -11.60
C ASP A 120 -6.68 13.12 -11.25
N PHE A 121 -7.55 12.18 -11.61
CA PHE A 121 -7.29 10.76 -11.44
C PHE A 121 -6.11 10.26 -12.31
N ASP A 122 -6.04 10.70 -13.56
CA ASP A 122 -4.96 10.34 -14.49
C ASP A 122 -3.59 10.92 -14.11
N LEU A 123 -3.53 12.01 -13.32
CA LEU A 123 -2.26 12.59 -12.87
C LEU A 123 -1.38 11.59 -12.10
N GLN A 124 -1.98 10.66 -11.36
CA GLN A 124 -1.23 9.58 -10.70
C GLN A 124 -0.47 8.75 -11.72
N ARG A 125 -1.18 8.29 -12.76
CA ARG A 125 -0.61 7.47 -13.83
C ARG A 125 0.49 8.22 -14.56
N ILE A 126 0.24 9.48 -14.94
CA ILE A 126 1.23 10.34 -15.62
C ILE A 126 2.53 10.45 -14.80
N LYS A 127 2.45 10.70 -13.49
CA LYS A 127 3.64 10.84 -12.64
C LYS A 127 4.38 9.53 -12.43
N CYS A 128 3.67 8.43 -12.25
CA CYS A 128 4.28 7.12 -12.11
C CYS A 128 4.90 6.62 -13.43
N ASP A 129 4.24 6.84 -14.56
CA ASP A 129 4.79 6.54 -15.89
C ASP A 129 6.03 7.39 -16.19
N TYR A 130 6.01 8.68 -15.83
CA TYR A 130 7.20 9.53 -15.89
C TYR A 130 8.34 8.95 -15.04
N PHE A 131 8.06 8.57 -13.79
CA PHE A 131 9.07 7.97 -12.91
C PHE A 131 9.62 6.66 -13.46
N LEU A 132 8.76 5.79 -14.03
CA LEU A 132 9.17 4.55 -14.70
C LEU A 132 10.24 4.81 -15.77
N THR A 133 10.09 5.86 -16.58
CA THR A 133 11.09 6.21 -17.60
C THR A 133 12.44 6.64 -17.03
N LYS A 134 12.48 7.06 -15.77
CA LYS A 134 13.68 7.56 -15.08
C LYS A 134 14.33 6.51 -14.19
N LEU A 135 13.69 5.36 -13.97
CA LEU A 135 14.23 4.35 -13.08
C LEU A 135 15.54 3.75 -13.62
N PRO A 136 16.51 3.46 -12.73
CA PRO A 136 17.69 2.69 -13.12
C PRO A 136 17.30 1.29 -13.64
N ARG A 137 18.00 0.82 -14.68
CA ARG A 137 17.72 -0.48 -15.34
C ARG A 137 17.77 -1.69 -14.41
N GLY A 138 18.53 -1.60 -13.31
CA GLY A 138 18.64 -2.68 -12.32
C GLY A 138 17.45 -2.79 -11.35
N LEU A 139 16.52 -1.81 -11.34
CA LEU A 139 15.38 -1.84 -10.43
C LEU A 139 14.14 -2.37 -11.14
N ARG A 140 13.67 -3.55 -10.72
CA ARG A 140 12.53 -4.21 -11.33
C ARG A 140 11.22 -3.74 -10.70
N VAL A 141 10.31 -3.25 -11.54
CA VAL A 141 8.94 -2.87 -11.13
C VAL A 141 7.98 -4.03 -11.42
N VAL A 142 7.04 -4.28 -10.52
CA VAL A 142 6.04 -5.36 -10.64
C VAL A 142 4.70 -4.83 -11.12
N GLY A 143 3.94 -5.67 -11.82
CA GLY A 143 2.58 -5.33 -12.27
C GLY A 143 2.51 -4.50 -13.55
N THR A 144 3.62 -4.34 -14.27
CA THR A 144 3.69 -3.53 -15.52
C THR A 144 2.96 -4.15 -16.72
N LYS A 145 2.60 -5.44 -16.64
CA LYS A 145 1.91 -6.17 -17.72
C LYS A 145 0.38 -6.05 -17.69
N VAL A 146 -0.21 -5.41 -16.68
CA VAL A 146 -1.67 -5.28 -16.58
C VAL A 146 -2.19 -4.26 -17.59
N GLN A 147 -3.39 -4.50 -18.13
CA GLN A 147 -4.00 -3.62 -19.14
C GLN A 147 -4.26 -2.20 -18.62
N ILE A 148 -4.64 -2.07 -17.34
CA ILE A 148 -4.91 -0.79 -16.69
C ILE A 148 -4.08 -0.73 -15.42
N ASN A 149 -3.04 0.12 -15.43
CA ASN A 149 -2.22 0.39 -14.26
C ASN A 149 -2.26 1.88 -13.90
N ASN A 150 -3.01 2.21 -12.85
CA ASN A 150 -3.05 3.57 -12.31
C ASN A 150 -2.03 3.76 -11.17
N HIS A 151 -1.12 2.79 -10.97
CA HIS A 151 -0.06 2.83 -9.95
C HIS A 151 -0.60 3.22 -8.57
N TRP A 152 -1.63 2.52 -8.10
CA TRP A 152 -2.18 2.73 -6.75
C TRP A 152 -1.09 2.64 -5.68
N LEU A 153 -0.17 1.70 -5.90
CA LEU A 153 1.11 1.62 -5.24
C LEU A 153 2.19 1.54 -6.33
N PHE A 154 3.43 1.86 -5.99
CA PHE A 154 4.57 1.75 -6.89
C PHE A 154 5.55 0.67 -6.38
N PRO A 155 5.32 -0.62 -6.71
CA PRO A 155 6.11 -1.74 -6.17
C PRO A 155 7.38 -1.99 -6.97
N VAL A 156 8.51 -2.06 -6.27
CA VAL A 156 9.78 -2.56 -6.80
C VAL A 156 10.21 -3.81 -6.05
N VAL A 157 10.96 -4.68 -6.71
CA VAL A 157 11.53 -5.89 -6.11
C VAL A 157 13.04 -5.76 -6.08
N VAL A 158 13.61 -6.02 -4.91
CA VAL A 158 15.03 -5.87 -4.61
C VAL A 158 15.51 -7.04 -3.74
N ASP A 159 16.76 -7.46 -3.87
CA ASP A 159 17.26 -8.65 -3.16
C ASP A 159 17.36 -8.45 -1.64
N ASN A 160 17.81 -7.27 -1.18
CA ASN A 160 17.93 -6.93 0.23
C ASN A 160 16.99 -5.74 0.58
N PRO A 161 15.68 -5.97 0.73
CA PRO A 161 14.67 -4.91 0.87
C PRO A 161 14.85 -4.05 2.12
N ASP A 162 15.31 -4.61 3.24
CA ASP A 162 15.59 -3.83 4.46
C ASP A 162 16.71 -2.83 4.25
N VAL A 163 17.85 -3.31 3.75
CA VAL A 163 19.01 -2.45 3.44
C VAL A 163 18.63 -1.40 2.41
N PHE A 164 17.87 -1.78 1.37
CA PHE A 164 17.38 -0.85 0.36
C PHE A 164 16.55 0.27 0.98
N VAL A 165 15.55 -0.07 1.82
CA VAL A 165 14.71 0.93 2.51
C VAL A 165 15.54 1.81 3.45
N SER A 166 16.45 1.25 4.24
CA SER A 166 17.33 2.04 5.12
C SER A 166 18.22 3.02 4.34
N CYS A 167 18.72 2.61 3.17
CA CYS A 167 19.48 3.47 2.28
C CYS A 167 18.62 4.61 1.70
N LEU A 168 17.39 4.31 1.24
CA LEU A 168 16.45 5.32 0.77
C LEU A 168 16.14 6.35 1.88
N GLU A 169 15.82 5.88 3.09
CA GLU A 169 15.47 6.72 4.23
C GLU A 169 16.65 7.62 4.66
N THR A 170 17.88 7.10 4.58
CA THR A 170 19.12 7.85 4.85
C THR A 170 19.34 8.99 3.86
N LEU A 171 18.84 8.84 2.63
CA LEU A 171 18.86 9.84 1.57
C LEU A 171 17.58 10.70 1.52
N GLY A 172 16.67 10.54 2.48
CA GLY A 172 15.45 11.35 2.61
C GLY A 172 14.29 10.89 1.74
N MET A 173 14.28 9.63 1.27
CA MET A 173 13.18 9.02 0.55
C MET A 173 12.53 7.91 1.38
N ASP A 174 11.24 8.07 1.71
CA ASP A 174 10.54 7.09 2.54
C ASP A 174 10.07 5.88 1.72
N GLY A 175 10.82 4.77 1.81
CA GLY A 175 10.40 3.47 1.30
C GLY A 175 9.48 2.75 2.28
N TYR A 176 8.49 2.01 1.76
CA TYR A 176 7.63 1.17 2.60
C TYR A 176 7.87 -0.32 2.33
N ARG A 177 8.20 -1.07 3.38
CA ARG A 177 8.27 -2.54 3.39
C ARG A 177 7.11 -3.06 4.24
N GLY A 178 6.46 -4.12 3.76
CA GLY A 178 5.43 -4.83 4.49
C GLY A 178 4.16 -5.09 3.68
N SER A 179 3.64 -6.30 3.81
CA SER A 179 2.27 -6.67 3.45
C SER A 179 1.43 -6.66 4.72
N THR A 180 0.66 -5.60 4.97
CA THR A 180 -0.16 -5.54 6.20
C THR A 180 -1.43 -6.40 6.12
N GLN A 181 -1.73 -7.01 4.96
CA GLN A 181 -3.05 -7.60 4.70
C GLN A 181 -3.03 -8.93 3.93
N LEU A 182 -1.88 -9.37 3.42
CA LEU A 182 -1.74 -10.65 2.74
C LEU A 182 -0.64 -11.45 3.41
N THR A 183 -0.93 -12.70 3.71
CA THR A 183 0.04 -13.68 4.19
C THR A 183 -0.02 -14.90 3.28
N ILE A 184 1.09 -15.60 3.19
CA ILE A 184 1.13 -16.92 2.59
C ILE A 184 0.61 -17.89 3.62
N ILE A 185 -0.23 -18.81 3.16
CA ILE A 185 -0.69 -19.94 3.95
C ILE A 185 0.21 -21.10 3.54
N GLU A 186 1.05 -21.53 4.48
CA GLU A 186 1.88 -22.71 4.31
C GLU A 186 1.07 -23.94 4.73
N PRO A 187 1.22 -25.08 4.03
CA PRO A 187 0.57 -26.31 4.46
C PRO A 187 1.17 -26.80 5.78
N ASP A 188 0.33 -27.32 6.67
CA ASP A 188 0.76 -27.85 7.98
C ASP A 188 1.65 -29.10 7.82
N ASP A 189 1.45 -29.87 6.76
CA ASP A 189 2.23 -31.05 6.38
C ASP A 189 2.61 -30.97 4.88
N PRO A 190 3.89 -30.80 4.53
CA PRO A 190 4.36 -30.74 3.15
C PRO A 190 4.03 -31.99 2.34
N ASP A 191 3.97 -33.14 2.99
CA ASP A 191 3.77 -34.45 2.37
C ASP A 191 2.29 -34.83 2.25
N GLN A 192 1.39 -33.98 2.75
CA GLN A 192 -0.04 -34.21 2.66
C GLN A 192 -0.53 -34.16 1.21
N ASP A 193 -1.19 -35.24 0.78
CA ASP A 193 -1.90 -35.29 -0.49
C ASP A 193 -3.15 -34.41 -0.42
N LEU A 194 -3.03 -33.15 -0.89
CA LEU A 194 -4.15 -32.21 -1.02
C LEU A 194 -5.07 -32.55 -2.23
N GLY A 195 -4.85 -33.69 -2.88
CA GLY A 195 -5.60 -34.12 -4.05
C GLY A 195 -5.15 -33.43 -5.33
N PRO A 196 -5.84 -33.70 -6.45
CA PRO A 196 -5.48 -33.17 -7.76
C PRO A 196 -5.72 -31.66 -7.86
N ASN A 197 -4.92 -30.99 -8.68
CA ASN A 197 -5.14 -29.61 -9.07
C ASN A 197 -6.57 -29.44 -9.63
N LEU A 198 -7.36 -28.54 -9.04
CA LEU A 198 -8.77 -28.35 -9.41
C LEU A 198 -8.98 -27.92 -10.87
N ALA A 199 -7.98 -27.35 -11.52
CA ALA A 199 -8.05 -26.91 -12.91
C ALA A 199 -7.55 -27.98 -13.90
N THR A 200 -6.52 -28.77 -13.55
CA THR A 200 -5.88 -29.72 -14.49
C THR A 200 -6.11 -31.19 -14.16
N GLY A 201 -6.63 -31.52 -12.97
CA GLY A 201 -6.86 -32.89 -12.52
C GLY A 201 -5.58 -33.68 -12.19
N GLN A 202 -4.40 -33.07 -12.33
CA GLN A 202 -3.12 -33.71 -12.05
C GLN A 202 -2.78 -33.62 -10.56
N SER A 203 -2.28 -34.73 -9.99
CA SER A 203 -1.63 -34.69 -8.68
C SER A 203 -0.34 -33.87 -8.82
N LEU A 204 -0.14 -32.93 -7.89
CA LEU A 204 1.03 -32.04 -7.88
C LEU A 204 1.87 -32.34 -6.64
N SER A 205 3.18 -32.36 -6.81
CA SER A 205 4.13 -32.44 -5.70
C SER A 205 4.05 -31.18 -4.83
N PHE A 206 4.60 -31.21 -3.62
CA PHE A 206 4.73 -30.01 -2.78
C PHE A 206 5.51 -28.91 -3.50
N GLU A 207 6.62 -29.25 -4.15
CA GLU A 207 7.50 -28.32 -4.86
C GLU A 207 6.75 -27.64 -6.02
N ASP A 208 5.90 -28.37 -6.74
CA ASP A 208 5.12 -27.78 -7.84
C ASP A 208 3.95 -26.91 -7.35
N ARG A 209 3.50 -27.09 -6.10
CA ARG A 209 2.38 -26.33 -5.50
C ARG A 209 2.83 -25.10 -4.74
N TYR A 210 4.04 -25.11 -4.18
CA TYR A 210 4.46 -24.04 -3.29
C TYR A 210 4.57 -22.71 -4.07
N PRO A 211 3.95 -21.62 -3.58
CA PRO A 211 3.87 -20.38 -4.34
C PRO A 211 5.16 -19.56 -4.21
N TYR A 212 6.29 -20.12 -4.66
CA TYR A 212 7.63 -19.53 -4.54
C TYR A 212 7.68 -18.09 -5.05
N GLU A 213 7.05 -17.80 -6.18
CA GLU A 213 7.01 -16.46 -6.75
C GLU A 213 6.24 -15.47 -5.86
N ALA A 214 5.12 -15.91 -5.27
CA ALA A 214 4.33 -15.07 -4.36
C ALA A 214 5.07 -14.84 -3.04
N LYS A 215 5.79 -15.86 -2.54
CA LYS A 215 6.67 -15.73 -1.37
C LYS A 215 7.78 -14.75 -1.62
N TYR A 216 8.52 -14.97 -2.70
CA TYR A 216 9.60 -14.09 -3.08
C TYR A 216 9.10 -12.65 -3.24
N LEU A 217 7.97 -12.43 -3.94
CA LEU A 217 7.38 -11.10 -4.06
C LEU A 217 7.01 -10.49 -2.69
N THR A 218 6.36 -11.25 -1.81
CA THR A 218 5.95 -10.76 -0.47
C THR A 218 7.17 -10.37 0.37
N ASP A 219 8.24 -11.16 0.30
CA ASP A 219 9.45 -10.97 1.11
C ASP A 219 10.34 -9.82 0.60
N HIS A 220 10.30 -9.55 -0.72
CA HIS A 220 11.24 -8.66 -1.42
C HIS A 220 10.62 -7.37 -2.01
N VAL A 221 9.30 -7.20 -1.93
CA VAL A 221 8.63 -5.99 -2.44
C VAL A 221 8.87 -4.78 -1.53
N VAL A 222 9.21 -3.66 -2.14
CA VAL A 222 9.29 -2.34 -1.53
C VAL A 222 8.39 -1.39 -2.32
N TYR A 223 7.60 -0.57 -1.63
CA TYR A 223 6.75 0.43 -2.26
C TYR A 223 7.41 1.80 -2.19
N LEU A 224 7.59 2.43 -3.35
CA LEU A 224 8.16 3.77 -3.46
C LEU A 224 7.07 4.84 -3.34
N PRO A 225 7.34 6.00 -2.71
CA PRO A 225 6.34 7.00 -2.34
C PRO A 225 5.97 7.92 -3.51
N VAL A 226 5.64 7.35 -4.67
CA VAL A 226 5.29 8.11 -5.87
C VAL A 226 3.78 8.28 -5.93
N ASN A 227 3.32 9.53 -5.92
CA ASN A 227 1.91 9.83 -6.06
C ASN A 227 1.67 11.15 -6.79
N LYS A 228 0.40 11.40 -7.15
CA LYS A 228 -0.04 12.58 -7.91
C LYS A 228 0.32 13.92 -7.26
N LEU A 229 0.62 13.98 -5.96
CA LEU A 229 1.02 15.21 -5.25
C LEU A 229 2.54 15.46 -5.27
N VAL A 230 3.36 14.46 -5.62
CA VAL A 230 4.83 14.60 -5.65
C VAL A 230 5.25 15.43 -6.87
N PRO A 231 5.92 16.59 -6.74
CA PRO A 231 6.35 17.38 -7.89
C PRO A 231 7.35 16.66 -8.81
N PHE A 232 7.37 16.96 -10.11
CA PHE A 232 8.27 16.31 -11.07
C PHE A 232 9.76 16.42 -10.70
N HIS A 233 10.20 17.58 -10.20
CA HIS A 233 11.60 17.75 -9.76
C HIS A 233 11.95 16.85 -8.56
N ILE A 234 10.99 16.54 -7.68
CA ILE A 234 11.18 15.57 -6.60
C ILE A 234 11.23 14.15 -7.17
N ILE A 235 10.44 13.84 -8.21
CA ILE A 235 10.50 12.54 -8.90
C ILE A 235 11.88 12.33 -9.55
N ASP A 236 12.45 13.35 -10.19
CA ASP A 236 13.81 13.28 -10.73
C ASP A 236 14.85 13.04 -9.63
N HIS A 237 14.71 13.73 -8.49
CA HIS A 237 15.56 13.51 -7.31
C HIS A 237 15.42 12.08 -6.76
N MET A 238 14.20 11.54 -6.66
CA MET A 238 13.94 10.16 -6.25
C MET A 238 14.59 9.13 -7.20
N SER A 239 14.60 9.40 -8.50
CA SER A 239 15.28 8.55 -9.49
C SER A 239 16.79 8.51 -9.24
N THR A 240 17.37 9.66 -8.94
CA THR A 240 18.79 9.78 -8.57
C THR A 240 19.11 9.02 -7.28
N ILE A 241 18.27 9.14 -6.24
CA ILE A 241 18.40 8.35 -5.02
C ILE A 241 18.37 6.84 -5.35
N CYS A 242 17.41 6.37 -6.14
CA CYS A 242 17.34 4.96 -6.53
C CYS A 242 18.61 4.48 -7.25
N LYS A 243 19.21 5.31 -8.12
CA LYS A 243 20.49 5.01 -8.77
C LYS A 243 21.63 4.87 -7.77
N VAL A 244 21.75 5.81 -6.83
CA VAL A 244 22.78 5.79 -5.79
C VAL A 244 22.67 4.53 -4.93
N VAL A 245 21.45 4.20 -4.48
CA VAL A 245 21.22 3.01 -3.64
C VAL A 245 21.57 1.72 -4.38
N LEU A 246 21.19 1.58 -5.65
CA LEU A 246 21.54 0.39 -6.42
C LEU A 246 23.05 0.27 -6.71
N LEU A 247 23.73 1.39 -6.93
CA LEU A 247 25.18 1.40 -7.08
C LEU A 247 25.88 0.98 -5.78
N ASN A 248 25.35 1.37 -4.62
CA ASN A 248 25.86 0.93 -3.32
C ASN A 248 25.64 -0.58 -3.13
N MET A 249 24.49 -1.08 -3.54
CA MET A 249 24.11 -2.49 -3.32
C MET A 249 24.62 -3.46 -4.41
N SER A 250 25.40 -2.99 -5.38
CA SER A 250 25.92 -3.85 -6.45
C SER A 250 26.96 -4.85 -5.91
N PRO A 251 27.03 -6.09 -6.40
CA PRO A 251 28.01 -7.08 -5.92
C PRO A 251 29.48 -6.64 -6.07
N THR A 252 29.73 -5.70 -6.98
CA THR A 252 31.05 -5.14 -7.29
C THR A 252 31.46 -4.00 -6.36
N SER A 253 30.54 -3.39 -5.61
CA SER A 253 30.89 -2.47 -4.53
C SER A 253 31.21 -3.31 -3.29
N GLN A 254 32.40 -3.13 -2.71
CA GLN A 254 32.84 -3.80 -1.48
C GLN A 254 32.01 -3.39 -0.23
N ILE A 255 30.92 -2.65 -0.43
CA ILE A 255 30.34 -1.78 0.58
C ILE A 255 28.82 -1.92 0.51
N GLN A 256 28.28 -2.74 1.40
CA GLN A 256 26.85 -2.90 1.63
C GLN A 256 26.43 -2.18 2.92
N ASP A 257 26.98 -1.00 3.16
CA ASP A 257 26.72 -0.21 4.37
C ASP A 257 25.86 1.03 4.04
N VAL A 258 24.86 1.27 4.88
CA VAL A 258 23.98 2.43 4.87
C VAL A 258 24.77 3.74 5.04
N SER A 259 25.90 3.69 5.76
CA SER A 259 26.74 4.85 6.08
C SER A 259 27.32 5.54 4.84
N GLU A 260 27.54 4.81 3.74
CA GLU A 260 28.21 5.32 2.54
C GLU A 260 27.29 5.92 1.48
N CYS A 261 25.98 5.68 1.57
CA CYS A 261 25.01 6.22 0.61
C CYS A 261 25.12 7.76 0.48
N LYS A 262 25.35 8.47 1.59
CA LYS A 262 25.53 9.93 1.60
C LYS A 262 26.83 10.37 0.92
N TYR A 263 27.88 9.55 0.96
CA TYR A 263 29.15 9.84 0.31
C TYR A 263 29.05 9.67 -1.21
N ILE A 264 28.40 8.60 -1.67
CA ILE A 264 28.18 8.35 -3.10
C ILE A 264 27.34 9.49 -3.72
N MET A 265 26.31 9.95 -3.00
CA MET A 265 25.47 11.06 -3.48
C MET A 265 26.24 12.38 -3.63
N LYS A 266 27.28 12.62 -2.83
CA LYS A 266 28.12 13.84 -2.94
C LYS A 266 29.25 13.73 -3.97
N SER A 267 29.66 12.52 -4.33
CA SER A 267 30.81 12.27 -5.21
C SER A 267 30.42 11.98 -6.67
N LYS A 268 29.17 11.57 -6.93
CA LYS A 268 28.67 11.19 -8.27
C LYS A 268 27.58 12.11 -8.84
N LEU A 269 27.32 13.25 -8.19
CA LEU A 269 26.43 14.34 -8.61
C LEU A 269 27.16 15.67 -8.45
#